data_AF-A0A9D4RFU6-F1
#
_entry.id   AF-A0A9D4RFU6-F1
#
_cell.length_a   1.000
_cell.length_b   1.000
_cell.length_c   1.000
_cell.angle_alpha   90.00
_cell.angle_beta   90.00
_cell.angle_gamma   90.00
#
_symmetry.space_group_name_H-M   'P 1'
#
loop_
_entity.id
_entity.type
_entity.pdbx_description
1 polymer ?
#
loop_
_entity_poly.entity_id
_entity_poly.type
_entity_poly.pdbx_seq_one_letter_code
_entity_poly.pdbx_strand_id
1 'polypeptide(L)'
;MDTDICYPGHSILLLERGLPLFLLSALQNYGQGKLILSSDALLNIPSITSRILPGPIYNDRAGPSLPLPFGNTTIDTVLALRCHCPSILQRWAARSRHWPPTNVVEKVVSMGAFLTPVGFKESKNKNIEWRICFNTGETELMINLNDTQMKLYVLLKMIAKDVLKPRHKEVTSYMMKNIVLWLAENNHQYKFHERSLFFWLHESLLKLRTALSAKQLPYFMIPERNLMAATGLTDAQQRIWITTLTDMMDECPKLIRRLPKIRQAIISHPDPLRWYNGRRIELEIILLEVIKNATDISDISFGDMFYYVLQNGVMWRAVEIIAEVSEKVRSGGSSETANLFEGLQIMYRFLM
;
A
#
# COMPACT_ATOMS: atom_id res chain seq x y z
N MET A 1 11.53 5.02 -23.21
CA MET A 1 10.31 5.42 -22.47
C MET A 1 10.02 6.86 -22.85
N ASP A 2 8.86 7.12 -23.42
CA ASP A 2 8.36 8.47 -23.68
C ASP A 2 7.38 8.84 -22.56
N THR A 3 7.55 10.01 -21.96
CA THR A 3 6.69 10.51 -20.87
C THR A 3 5.99 11.82 -21.19
N ASP A 4 6.35 12.46 -22.30
CA ASP A 4 6.12 13.91 -22.48
C ASP A 4 4.67 14.19 -22.91
N ILE A 5 4.06 13.20 -23.55
CA ILE A 5 2.66 13.18 -24.00
C ILE A 5 1.74 12.35 -23.09
N CYS A 6 2.25 11.84 -21.98
CA CYS A 6 1.53 10.97 -21.05
C CYS A 6 1.07 11.75 -19.81
N TYR A 7 -0.04 11.31 -19.20
CA TYR A 7 -0.42 11.81 -17.88
C TYR A 7 0.66 11.45 -16.84
N PRO A 8 1.07 12.38 -15.93
CA PRO A 8 2.21 12.17 -15.06
C PRO A 8 2.24 10.81 -14.34
N GLY A 9 3.42 10.19 -14.35
CA GLY A 9 3.61 8.82 -13.86
C GLY A 9 3.08 7.72 -14.79
N HIS A 10 2.81 8.02 -16.06
CA HIS A 10 2.62 7.04 -17.14
C HIS A 10 3.66 7.28 -18.24
N SER A 11 3.86 6.30 -19.11
CA SER A 11 4.81 6.34 -20.22
C SER A 11 4.36 5.46 -21.39
N ILE A 12 4.76 5.80 -22.60
CA ILE A 12 4.71 4.94 -23.78
C ILE A 12 6.06 4.24 -23.99
N LEU A 13 6.03 2.94 -24.26
CA LEU A 13 7.22 2.11 -24.42
C LEU A 13 7.62 2.03 -25.90
N LEU A 14 8.33 3.07 -26.37
CA LEU A 14 9.04 3.07 -27.65
C LEU A 14 10.10 1.96 -27.70
N LEU A 15 10.24 1.33 -28.87
CA LEU A 15 11.17 0.23 -29.12
C LEU A 15 12.27 0.62 -30.11
N GLU A 16 13.52 0.42 -29.69
CA GLU A 16 14.71 0.81 -30.47
C GLU A 16 15.40 -0.37 -31.15
N ARG A 17 15.34 -1.59 -30.59
CA ARG A 17 15.61 -2.90 -31.23
C ARG A 17 15.27 -4.07 -30.29
N GLY A 18 14.82 -5.18 -30.88
CA GLY A 18 14.83 -6.51 -30.26
C GLY A 18 13.80 -6.75 -29.15
N LEU A 19 12.94 -7.76 -29.34
CA LEU A 19 12.07 -8.29 -28.29
C LEU A 19 11.99 -9.81 -28.36
N PRO A 20 11.73 -10.49 -27.22
CA PRO A 20 11.26 -11.87 -27.21
C PRO A 20 10.06 -12.06 -28.16
N LEU A 21 10.08 -13.15 -28.94
CA LEU A 21 9.05 -13.45 -29.95
C LEU A 21 7.62 -13.41 -29.39
N PHE A 22 7.42 -13.81 -28.13
CA PHE A 22 6.11 -13.83 -27.48
C PHE A 22 5.49 -12.44 -27.24
N LEU A 23 6.27 -11.35 -27.35
CA LEU A 23 5.80 -9.97 -27.20
C LEU A 23 5.43 -9.31 -28.54
N LEU A 24 5.73 -9.94 -29.68
CA LEU A 24 5.52 -9.34 -31.00
C LEU A 24 4.05 -9.03 -31.30
N SER A 25 3.10 -9.82 -30.76
CA SER A 25 1.67 -9.59 -30.93
C SER A 25 1.12 -8.40 -30.14
N ALA A 26 1.88 -7.83 -29.20
CA ALA A 26 1.53 -6.59 -28.50
C ALA A 26 2.15 -5.33 -29.14
N LEU A 27 2.81 -5.47 -30.30
CA LEU A 27 3.41 -4.34 -31.00
C LEU A 27 2.41 -3.57 -31.84
N GLN A 28 2.49 -2.25 -31.75
CA GLN A 28 1.69 -1.33 -32.55
C GLN A 28 2.60 -0.29 -33.20
N ASN A 29 2.21 0.16 -34.39
CA ASN A 29 2.88 1.25 -35.09
C ASN A 29 2.49 2.59 -34.45
N TYR A 30 3.47 3.42 -34.14
CA TYR A 30 3.30 4.72 -33.48
C TYR A 30 3.69 5.90 -34.37
N GLY A 31 3.56 5.73 -35.69
CA GLY A 31 3.94 6.73 -36.69
C GLY A 31 5.46 6.84 -36.86
N GLN A 32 5.88 7.48 -37.96
CA GLN A 32 7.30 7.76 -38.25
C GLN A 32 8.24 6.53 -38.16
N GLY A 33 7.72 5.32 -38.41
CA GLY A 33 8.47 4.07 -38.29
C GLY A 33 8.74 3.60 -36.85
N LYS A 34 8.23 4.30 -35.83
CA LYS A 34 8.36 3.92 -34.41
C LYS A 34 7.40 2.77 -34.10
N LEU A 35 7.89 1.79 -33.33
CA LEU A 35 7.06 0.73 -32.74
C LEU A 35 6.93 0.98 -31.24
N ILE A 36 5.77 0.61 -30.69
CA ILE A 36 5.48 0.65 -29.25
C ILE A 36 4.97 -0.71 -28.77
N LEU A 37 5.20 -1.00 -27.50
CA LEU A 37 4.54 -2.11 -26.80
C LEU A 37 3.23 -1.62 -26.18
N SER A 38 2.08 -2.05 -26.70
CA SER A 38 0.77 -1.71 -26.12
C SER A 38 0.53 -2.48 -24.83
N SER A 39 0.09 -1.77 -23.79
CA SER A 39 -0.28 -2.34 -22.49
C SER A 39 -1.52 -3.22 -22.58
N ASP A 40 -2.54 -2.80 -23.33
CA ASP A 40 -3.76 -3.57 -23.54
C ASP A 40 -3.51 -4.83 -24.39
N ALA A 41 -2.81 -4.70 -25.52
CA ALA A 41 -2.53 -5.84 -26.39
C ALA A 41 -1.69 -6.91 -25.67
N LEU A 42 -0.76 -6.50 -24.79
CA LEU A 42 0.00 -7.39 -23.93
C LEU A 42 -0.88 -8.21 -22.98
N LEU A 43 -1.86 -7.57 -22.36
CA LEU A 43 -2.81 -8.20 -21.44
C LEU A 43 -3.81 -9.15 -22.13
N ASN A 44 -3.79 -9.19 -23.46
CA ASN A 44 -4.59 -10.06 -24.31
C ASN A 44 -3.76 -11.18 -25.01
N ILE A 45 -2.44 -11.25 -24.80
CA ILE A 45 -1.60 -12.31 -25.38
C ILE A 45 -1.95 -13.68 -24.75
N PRO A 46 -2.34 -14.70 -25.53
CA PRO A 46 -2.75 -16.01 -25.01
C PRO A 46 -1.74 -16.71 -24.11
N SER A 47 -0.43 -16.58 -24.37
CA SER A 47 0.62 -17.18 -23.54
C SER A 47 0.87 -16.44 -22.22
N ILE A 48 0.44 -15.19 -22.11
CA ILE A 48 0.44 -14.42 -20.85
C ILE A 48 -0.87 -14.68 -20.10
N THR A 49 -2.01 -14.63 -20.77
CA THR A 49 -3.32 -14.86 -20.14
C THR A 49 -3.47 -16.32 -19.68
N SER A 50 -3.15 -17.34 -20.47
CA SER A 50 -3.26 -18.74 -20.04
C SER A 50 -2.37 -19.12 -18.85
N ARG A 51 -1.26 -18.41 -18.64
CA ARG A 51 -0.38 -18.59 -17.47
C ARG A 51 -0.88 -17.85 -16.21
N ILE A 52 -1.81 -16.89 -16.34
CA ILE A 52 -2.26 -16.01 -15.26
C ILE A 52 -3.80 -16.06 -15.06
N LEU A 53 -4.54 -16.75 -15.93
CA LEU A 53 -6.00 -16.86 -15.91
C LEU A 53 -6.44 -18.25 -16.45
N PRO A 54 -6.68 -19.25 -15.59
CA PRO A 54 -7.35 -20.50 -15.97
C PRO A 54 -8.88 -20.33 -16.10
N GLY A 55 -9.35 -19.17 -16.60
CA GLY A 55 -10.76 -18.78 -16.60
C GLY A 55 -11.10 -17.67 -17.60
N PRO A 56 -12.40 -17.38 -17.81
CA PRO A 56 -12.87 -16.46 -18.84
C PRO A 56 -12.36 -15.03 -18.64
N ILE A 57 -12.06 -14.36 -19.76
CA ILE A 57 -11.62 -12.96 -19.80
C ILE A 57 -12.82 -12.06 -19.44
N TYR A 58 -12.85 -11.55 -18.22
CA TYR A 58 -13.76 -10.47 -17.85
C TYR A 58 -13.28 -9.16 -18.49
N ASN A 59 -14.11 -8.57 -19.35
CA ASN A 59 -13.81 -7.36 -20.12
C ASN A 59 -13.82 -6.07 -19.30
N ASP A 60 -14.20 -6.11 -18.02
CA ASP A 60 -14.44 -4.94 -17.17
C ASP A 60 -13.43 -4.90 -16.00
N ARG A 61 -12.13 -4.82 -16.34
CA ARG A 61 -11.03 -4.83 -15.36
C ARG A 61 -10.84 -3.44 -14.74
N ALA A 62 -11.04 -3.32 -13.43
CA ALA A 62 -10.89 -2.07 -12.69
C ALA A 62 -9.42 -1.64 -12.41
N GLY A 63 -8.42 -2.32 -12.99
CA GLY A 63 -7.00 -2.06 -12.75
C GLY A 63 -6.07 -3.07 -13.45
N PRO A 64 -4.75 -3.02 -13.17
CA PRO A 64 -3.75 -3.90 -13.78
C PRO A 64 -3.63 -5.28 -13.11
N SER A 65 -4.45 -5.57 -12.09
CA SER A 65 -4.44 -6.87 -11.41
C SER A 65 -5.30 -7.89 -12.14
N LEU A 66 -4.82 -9.13 -12.12
CA LEU A 66 -5.48 -10.32 -12.61
C LEU A 66 -5.73 -11.22 -11.38
N PRO A 67 -7.00 -11.51 -11.04
CA PRO A 67 -7.32 -12.34 -9.88
C PRO A 67 -6.99 -13.80 -10.19
N LEU A 68 -6.00 -14.36 -9.50
CA LEU A 68 -5.66 -15.78 -9.54
C LEU A 68 -6.43 -16.53 -8.45
N PRO A 69 -7.20 -17.61 -8.75
CA PRO A 69 -7.79 -18.45 -7.72
C PRO A 69 -6.68 -19.19 -6.95
N PHE A 70 -6.76 -19.17 -5.62
CA PHE A 70 -5.84 -19.86 -4.72
C PHE A 70 -6.63 -20.47 -3.55
N GLY A 71 -7.01 -21.74 -3.69
CA GLY A 71 -7.96 -22.38 -2.78
C GLY A 71 -9.30 -21.62 -2.77
N ASN A 72 -9.80 -21.31 -1.58
CA ASN A 72 -11.06 -20.57 -1.39
C ASN A 72 -10.88 -19.03 -1.42
N THR A 73 -9.77 -18.51 -1.96
CA THR A 73 -9.53 -17.07 -2.09
C THR A 73 -8.94 -16.70 -3.45
N THR A 74 -8.76 -15.41 -3.70
CA THR A 74 -8.19 -14.86 -4.93
C THR A 74 -6.97 -14.00 -4.62
N ILE A 75 -5.86 -14.23 -5.30
CA ILE A 75 -4.63 -13.42 -5.21
C ILE A 75 -4.59 -12.45 -6.39
N ASP A 76 -4.60 -11.15 -6.12
CA ASP A 76 -4.39 -10.12 -7.14
C ASP A 76 -2.94 -10.16 -7.66
N THR A 77 -2.75 -10.60 -8.90
CA THR A 77 -1.44 -10.67 -9.56
C THR A 77 -1.31 -9.57 -10.59
N VAL A 78 -0.25 -8.75 -10.50
CA VAL A 78 0.00 -7.65 -11.42
C VAL A 78 1.22 -7.97 -12.27
N LEU A 79 1.07 -7.98 -13.60
CA LEU A 79 2.23 -8.03 -14.48
C LEU A 79 3.01 -6.71 -14.38
N ALA A 80 4.33 -6.82 -14.18
CA ALA A 80 5.21 -5.68 -14.04
C ALA A 80 6.51 -5.90 -14.83
N LEU A 81 6.90 -4.92 -15.65
CA LEU A 81 8.23 -4.87 -16.26
C LEU A 81 9.14 -4.01 -15.38
N ARG A 82 10.32 -4.49 -15.01
CA ARG A 82 11.31 -3.66 -14.29
C ARG A 82 11.81 -2.56 -15.23
N CYS A 83 11.88 -1.33 -14.75
CA CYS A 83 12.39 -0.19 -15.52
C CYS A 83 13.36 0.67 -14.69
N HIS A 84 14.14 1.48 -15.40
CA HIS A 84 15.05 2.44 -14.80
C HIS A 84 14.52 3.86 -15.07
N CYS A 85 14.14 4.56 -14.00
CA CYS A 85 13.56 5.91 -14.07
C CYS A 85 14.46 6.93 -13.31
N PRO A 86 15.72 7.14 -13.73
CA PRO A 86 16.69 7.91 -12.96
C PRO A 86 16.25 9.36 -12.77
N SER A 87 15.71 10.01 -13.80
CA SER A 87 15.22 11.40 -13.73
C SER A 87 14.08 11.60 -12.73
N ILE A 88 13.22 10.60 -12.53
CA ILE A 88 12.14 10.65 -11.53
C ILE A 88 12.72 10.43 -10.13
N LEU A 89 13.54 9.38 -9.97
CA LEU A 89 14.14 9.01 -8.69
C LEU A 89 15.12 10.07 -8.16
N GLN A 90 15.89 10.72 -9.04
CA GLN A 90 16.79 11.82 -8.68
C GLN A 90 16.01 13.07 -8.26
N ARG A 91 14.93 13.45 -8.97
CA ARG A 91 14.06 14.57 -8.53
C ARG A 91 13.37 14.28 -7.19
N TRP A 92 12.96 13.03 -6.97
CA TRP A 92 12.43 12.59 -5.68
C TRP A 92 13.48 12.60 -4.56
N ALA A 93 14.72 12.20 -4.87
CA ALA A 93 15.84 12.17 -3.93
C ALA A 93 16.32 13.56 -3.52
N ALA A 94 16.36 14.51 -4.47
CA ALA A 94 16.81 15.89 -4.29
C ALA A 94 15.85 16.79 -3.48
N ARG A 95 14.73 16.26 -2.99
CA ARG A 95 13.79 17.02 -2.15
C ARG A 95 14.41 17.31 -0.79
N SER A 96 14.40 18.58 -0.38
CA SER A 96 14.79 18.99 0.97
C SER A 96 13.80 18.43 1.99
N ARG A 97 14.29 17.60 2.93
CA ARG A 97 13.47 16.89 3.92
C ARG A 97 14.32 16.37 5.09
N HIS A 98 13.64 16.09 6.21
CA HIS A 98 14.23 15.45 7.39
C HIS A 98 13.95 13.94 7.45
N TRP A 99 12.93 13.48 6.71
CA TRP A 99 12.54 12.08 6.60
C TRP A 99 12.19 11.76 5.15
N PRO A 100 12.53 10.57 4.63
CA PRO A 100 13.31 9.54 5.32
C PRO A 100 14.81 9.90 5.40
N PRO A 101 15.61 9.25 6.26
CA PRO A 101 17.05 9.45 6.32
C PRO A 101 17.77 9.15 5.00
N THR A 102 18.94 9.75 4.76
CA THR A 102 19.67 9.68 3.48
C THR A 102 19.94 8.26 2.99
N ASN A 103 20.34 7.33 3.87
CA ASN A 103 20.56 5.93 3.51
C ASN A 103 19.28 5.23 3.01
N VAL A 104 18.10 5.63 3.51
CA VAL A 104 16.80 5.13 3.03
C VAL A 104 16.47 5.76 1.68
N VAL A 105 16.78 7.04 1.48
CA VAL A 105 16.66 7.71 0.16
C VAL A 105 17.48 6.98 -0.89
N GLU A 106 18.75 6.71 -0.62
CA GLU A 106 19.68 5.99 -1.50
C GLU A 106 19.18 4.57 -1.81
N LYS A 107 18.73 3.84 -0.78
CA LYS A 107 18.17 2.50 -0.92
C LYS A 107 16.92 2.49 -1.81
N VAL A 108 15.98 3.42 -1.61
CA VAL A 108 14.78 3.60 -2.45
C VAL A 108 15.17 3.91 -3.90
N VAL A 109 16.17 4.75 -4.14
CA VAL A 109 16.69 5.02 -5.49
C VAL A 109 17.29 3.77 -6.13
N SER A 110 18.08 2.97 -5.39
CA SER A 110 18.70 1.75 -5.91
C SER A 110 17.71 0.64 -6.28
N MET A 111 16.52 0.62 -5.65
CA MET A 111 15.48 -0.37 -5.94
C MET A 111 14.90 -0.21 -7.36
N GLY A 112 14.95 1.00 -7.93
CA GLY A 112 14.45 1.29 -9.27
C GLY A 112 12.93 1.41 -9.33
N ALA A 113 12.35 1.08 -10.48
CA ALA A 113 10.92 1.24 -10.75
C ALA A 113 10.35 0.07 -11.55
N PHE A 114 9.03 0.06 -11.69
CA PHE A 114 8.27 -0.93 -12.45
C PHE A 114 7.23 -0.24 -13.35
N LEU A 115 6.90 -0.90 -14.46
CA LEU A 115 5.84 -0.52 -15.39
C LEU A 115 4.73 -1.56 -15.33
N THR A 116 3.52 -1.13 -14.97
CA THR A 116 2.32 -1.98 -14.99
C THR A 116 1.46 -1.65 -16.21
N PRO A 117 0.88 -2.64 -16.92
CA PRO A 117 0.12 -2.44 -18.15
C PRO A 117 -1.28 -1.86 -17.86
N VAL A 118 -1.32 -0.59 -17.51
CA VAL A 118 -2.55 0.20 -17.34
C VAL A 118 -2.24 1.65 -17.68
N GLY A 119 -3.01 2.24 -18.59
CA GLY A 119 -2.93 3.65 -18.89
C GLY A 119 -3.73 4.52 -17.93
N PHE A 120 -3.62 5.84 -18.09
CA PHE A 120 -4.45 6.75 -17.33
C PHE A 120 -5.89 6.74 -17.88
N LYS A 121 -6.88 6.58 -17.01
CA LYS A 121 -8.29 6.33 -17.38
C LYS A 121 -8.86 7.34 -18.38
N GLU A 122 -8.53 8.63 -18.19
CA GLU A 122 -9.00 9.75 -19.01
C GLU A 122 -8.06 10.08 -20.20
N SER A 123 -6.98 9.31 -20.39
CA SER A 123 -6.09 9.48 -21.54
C SER A 123 -6.71 8.89 -22.82
N LYS A 124 -6.54 9.62 -23.93
CA LYS A 124 -6.83 9.10 -25.27
C LYS A 124 -5.92 7.91 -25.63
N ASN A 125 -4.74 7.83 -25.01
CA ASN A 125 -3.71 6.82 -25.26
C ASN A 125 -3.74 5.68 -24.20
N LYS A 126 -4.80 5.56 -23.39
CA LYS A 126 -4.85 4.62 -22.25
C LYS A 126 -4.58 3.15 -22.58
N ASN A 127 -4.82 2.70 -23.82
CA ASN A 127 -4.59 1.32 -24.27
C ASN A 127 -3.11 1.04 -24.64
N ILE A 128 -2.27 2.08 -24.71
CA ILE A 128 -0.84 2.00 -25.05
C ILE A 128 0.07 2.54 -23.95
N GLU A 129 -0.49 3.26 -22.98
CA GLU A 129 0.22 3.79 -21.82
C GLU A 129 0.49 2.72 -20.76
N TRP A 130 1.62 2.89 -20.08
CA TRP A 130 2.07 2.07 -18.97
C TRP A 130 2.26 2.93 -17.74
N ARG A 131 1.76 2.48 -16.59
CA ARG A 131 1.87 3.22 -15.33
C ARG A 131 3.18 2.88 -14.62
N ILE A 132 3.94 3.92 -14.28
CA ILE A 132 5.16 3.84 -13.48
C ILE A 132 4.78 3.66 -12.00
N CYS A 133 5.41 2.68 -11.37
CA CYS A 133 5.12 2.18 -10.04
C CYS A 133 6.44 1.96 -9.26
N PHE A 134 6.45 2.28 -7.97
CA PHE A 134 7.64 2.19 -7.11
C PHE A 134 7.43 1.26 -5.91
N ASN A 135 6.62 0.22 -6.04
CA ASN A 135 6.11 -0.60 -4.93
C ASN A 135 7.20 -1.03 -3.92
N THR A 136 8.39 -1.44 -4.38
CA THR A 136 9.52 -1.80 -3.50
C THR A 136 10.02 -0.61 -2.67
N GLY A 137 10.26 0.53 -3.33
CA GLY A 137 10.64 1.77 -2.65
C GLY A 137 9.54 2.31 -1.73
N GLU A 138 8.28 2.17 -2.10
CA GLU A 138 7.15 2.49 -1.21
C GLU A 138 7.09 1.57 0.01
N THR A 139 7.38 0.28 -0.14
CA THR A 139 7.45 -0.67 0.99
C THR A 139 8.61 -0.29 1.91
N GLU A 140 9.78 0.03 1.37
CA GLU A 140 10.92 0.53 2.15
C GLU A 140 10.56 1.79 2.94
N LEU A 141 9.88 2.75 2.32
CA LEU A 141 9.39 3.96 2.98
C LEU A 141 8.41 3.64 4.12
N MET A 142 7.50 2.69 3.92
CA MET A 142 6.55 2.27 4.96
C MET A 142 7.23 1.58 6.15
N ILE A 143 8.26 0.77 5.91
CA ILE A 143 9.04 0.10 6.96
C ILE A 143 9.85 1.12 7.79
N ASN A 144 10.25 2.24 7.19
CA ASN A 144 10.97 3.32 7.86
C ASN A 144 10.06 4.41 8.47
N LEU A 145 8.75 4.17 8.58
CA LEU A 145 7.85 4.96 9.42
C LEU A 145 8.03 4.59 10.90
N ASN A 146 7.89 5.56 11.79
CA ASN A 146 7.86 5.28 13.24
C ASN A 146 6.51 4.69 13.68
N ASP A 147 6.47 4.16 14.90
CA ASP A 147 5.28 3.50 15.48
C ASP A 147 4.01 4.35 15.40
N THR A 148 4.09 5.65 15.71
CA THR A 148 2.94 6.56 15.67
C THR A 148 2.42 6.74 14.23
N GLN A 149 3.33 6.86 13.25
CA GLN A 149 2.98 6.96 11.83
C GLN A 149 2.40 5.65 11.27
N MET A 150 2.90 4.50 11.72
CA MET A 150 2.35 3.20 11.34
C MET A 150 0.97 2.97 11.97
N LYS A 151 0.80 3.25 13.27
CA LYS A 151 -0.50 3.25 13.98
C LYS A 151 -1.51 4.16 13.25
N LEU A 152 -1.08 5.35 12.83
CA LEU A 152 -1.87 6.29 12.03
C LEU A 152 -2.29 5.71 10.67
N TYR A 153 -1.37 5.10 9.92
CA TYR A 153 -1.69 4.46 8.64
C TYR A 153 -2.72 3.33 8.81
N VAL A 154 -2.58 2.50 9.85
CA VAL A 154 -3.54 1.43 10.16
C VAL A 154 -4.93 2.00 10.48
N LEU A 155 -5.03 3.04 11.31
CA LEU A 155 -6.30 3.71 11.62
C LEU A 155 -6.94 4.31 10.37
N LEU A 156 -6.16 4.99 9.52
CA LEU A 156 -6.66 5.54 8.26
C LEU A 156 -7.10 4.45 7.28
N LYS A 157 -6.38 3.32 7.20
CA LYS A 157 -6.75 2.15 6.38
C LYS A 157 -8.08 1.55 6.85
N MET A 158 -8.33 1.50 8.16
CA MET A 158 -9.60 1.07 8.75
C MET A 158 -10.74 2.06 8.47
N ILE A 159 -10.53 3.35 8.71
CA ILE A 159 -11.53 4.40 8.41
C ILE A 159 -11.88 4.42 6.92
N ALA A 160 -10.87 4.35 6.05
CA ALA A 160 -11.05 4.25 4.61
C ALA A 160 -11.91 3.05 4.23
N LYS A 161 -11.63 1.86 4.77
CA LYS A 161 -12.35 0.62 4.44
C LYS A 161 -13.76 0.56 5.03
N ASP A 162 -13.91 0.85 6.33
CA ASP A 162 -15.09 0.50 7.11
C ASP A 162 -16.08 1.68 7.26
N VAL A 163 -15.62 2.93 7.12
CA VAL A 163 -16.46 4.14 7.27
C VAL A 163 -16.73 4.82 5.94
N LEU A 164 -15.67 5.08 5.16
CA LEU A 164 -15.77 5.85 3.92
C LEU A 164 -16.20 4.98 2.74
N LYS A 165 -15.47 3.89 2.44
CA LYS A 165 -15.70 3.05 1.25
C LYS A 165 -17.13 2.51 1.04
N PRO A 166 -17.94 2.23 2.09
CA PRO A 166 -19.35 1.86 1.91
C PRO A 166 -20.21 2.94 1.22
N ARG A 167 -19.83 4.21 1.37
CA ARG A 167 -20.48 5.37 0.72
C ARG A 167 -19.71 5.83 -0.53
N HIS A 168 -18.40 5.60 -0.53
CA HIS A 168 -17.42 6.32 -1.34
C HIS A 168 -16.41 5.34 -1.96
N LYS A 169 -16.81 4.67 -3.06
CA LYS A 169 -16.08 3.51 -3.62
C LYS A 169 -14.66 3.86 -4.11
N GLU A 170 -14.42 5.13 -4.42
CA GLU A 170 -13.18 5.68 -4.95
C GLU A 170 -12.10 5.88 -3.86
N VAL A 171 -12.47 5.76 -2.58
CA VAL A 171 -11.52 5.79 -1.46
C VAL A 171 -10.61 4.56 -1.52
N THR A 172 -9.30 4.79 -1.45
CA THR A 172 -8.30 3.73 -1.41
C THR A 172 -7.38 3.84 -0.21
N SER A 173 -6.89 2.71 0.28
CA SER A 173 -5.76 2.63 1.22
C SER A 173 -4.48 3.28 0.66
N TYR A 174 -4.37 3.38 -0.67
CA TYR A 174 -3.26 4.04 -1.36
C TYR A 174 -3.27 5.56 -1.18
N MET A 175 -4.45 6.19 -1.17
CA MET A 175 -4.59 7.62 -0.79
C MET A 175 -4.13 7.83 0.66
N MET A 176 -4.58 6.96 1.59
CA MET A 176 -4.18 7.03 3.01
C MET A 176 -2.67 6.87 3.18
N LYS A 177 -2.05 5.92 2.46
CA LYS A 177 -0.59 5.72 2.44
C LYS A 177 0.13 7.01 2.05
N ASN A 178 -0.31 7.64 0.97
CA ASN A 178 0.30 8.88 0.49
C ASN A 178 0.12 10.05 1.46
N ILE A 179 -1.03 10.16 2.14
CA ILE A 179 -1.23 11.16 3.21
C ILE A 179 -0.21 10.98 4.34
N VAL A 180 0.01 9.75 4.81
CA VAL A 180 0.99 9.48 5.88
C VAL A 180 2.42 9.76 5.42
N LEU A 181 2.82 9.33 4.23
CA LEU A 181 4.15 9.62 3.67
C LEU A 181 4.40 11.13 3.55
N TRP A 182 3.40 11.90 3.09
CA TRP A 182 3.49 13.36 3.04
C TRP A 182 3.53 14.01 4.43
N LEU A 183 2.81 13.49 5.43
CA LEU A 183 2.89 14.01 6.79
C LEU A 183 4.28 13.75 7.40
N ALA A 184 4.83 12.56 7.19
CA ALA A 184 6.16 12.17 7.68
C ALA A 184 7.30 13.00 7.04
N GLU A 185 7.24 13.29 5.74
CA GLU A 185 8.25 14.13 5.07
C GLU A 185 8.17 15.61 5.49
N ASN A 186 6.95 16.15 5.63
CA ASN A 186 6.73 17.58 5.94
C ASN A 186 6.84 17.93 7.43
N ASN A 187 7.09 16.97 8.32
CA ASN A 187 7.15 17.22 9.77
C ASN A 187 8.34 16.51 10.43
N HIS A 188 8.91 17.15 11.44
CA HIS A 188 9.98 16.54 12.24
C HIS A 188 9.47 15.29 12.98
N GLN A 189 10.28 14.24 12.97
CA GLN A 189 9.91 12.92 13.48
C GLN A 189 9.56 12.92 14.98
N TYR A 190 10.18 13.79 15.79
CA TYR A 190 9.86 13.91 17.22
C TYR A 190 8.42 14.32 17.52
N LYS A 191 7.70 14.92 16.55
CA LYS A 191 6.28 15.27 16.71
C LYS A 191 5.34 14.06 16.63
N PHE A 192 5.83 12.89 16.23
CA PHE A 192 5.05 11.66 16.06
C PHE A 192 5.26 10.72 17.26
N HIS A 193 4.78 11.15 18.43
CA HIS A 193 4.76 10.33 19.66
C HIS A 193 3.34 9.86 19.99
N GLU A 194 3.18 8.88 20.88
CA GLU A 194 1.89 8.19 21.08
C GLU A 194 0.72 9.13 21.42
N ARG A 195 0.95 10.08 22.34
CA ARG A 195 -0.03 11.11 22.73
C ARG A 195 -0.46 12.03 21.56
N SER A 196 0.29 12.06 20.45
CA SER A 196 -0.04 12.85 19.24
C SER A 196 -0.86 12.08 18.20
N LEU A 197 -1.13 10.78 18.39
CA LEU A 197 -1.77 9.94 17.37
C LEU A 197 -3.14 10.48 16.91
N PHE A 198 -3.97 10.95 17.83
CA PHE A 198 -5.28 11.54 17.52
C PHE A 198 -5.17 12.90 16.82
N PHE A 199 -4.15 13.70 17.17
CA PHE A 199 -3.84 14.94 16.45
C PHE A 199 -3.46 14.64 15.00
N TRP A 200 -2.55 13.68 14.77
CA TRP A 200 -2.17 13.30 13.40
C TRP A 200 -3.30 12.64 12.61
N LEU A 201 -4.23 11.97 13.28
CA LEU A 201 -5.45 11.46 12.65
C LEU A 201 -6.36 12.60 12.19
N HIS A 202 -6.60 13.61 13.04
CA HIS A 202 -7.32 14.83 12.67
C HIS A 202 -6.64 15.53 11.48
N GLU A 203 -5.32 15.74 11.53
CA GLU A 203 -4.57 16.38 10.43
C GLU A 203 -4.62 15.55 9.14
N SER A 204 -4.67 14.23 9.24
CA SER A 204 -4.82 13.35 8.07
C SER A 204 -6.22 13.47 7.43
N LEU A 205 -7.28 13.54 8.24
CA LEU A 205 -8.65 13.75 7.77
C LEU A 205 -8.82 15.16 7.18
N LEU A 206 -8.24 16.18 7.82
CA LEU A 206 -8.17 17.55 7.30
C LEU A 206 -7.43 17.60 5.96
N LYS A 207 -6.26 16.94 5.84
CA LYS A 207 -5.48 16.88 4.61
C LYS A 207 -6.24 16.16 3.49
N LEU A 208 -6.97 15.09 3.81
CA LEU A 208 -7.88 14.41 2.87
C LEU A 208 -9.01 15.34 2.41
N ARG A 209 -9.67 16.05 3.34
CA ARG A 209 -10.74 17.02 3.04
C ARG A 209 -10.24 18.15 2.14
N THR A 210 -9.07 18.72 2.43
CA THR A 210 -8.45 19.76 1.59
C THR A 210 -8.08 19.23 0.21
N ALA A 211 -7.53 18.01 0.12
CA ALA A 211 -7.24 17.36 -1.15
C ALA A 211 -8.50 17.08 -1.99
N LEU A 212 -9.63 16.78 -1.35
CA LEU A 212 -10.94 16.69 -2.01
C LEU A 212 -11.41 18.04 -2.52
N SER A 213 -11.41 19.09 -1.71
CA SER A 213 -11.82 20.44 -2.12
C SER A 213 -11.00 20.95 -3.31
N ALA A 214 -9.68 20.76 -3.27
CA ALA A 214 -8.76 21.12 -4.35
C ALA A 214 -8.78 20.14 -5.55
N LYS A 215 -9.52 19.02 -5.46
CA LYS A 215 -9.45 17.88 -6.39
C LYS A 215 -8.01 17.39 -6.65
N GLN A 216 -7.10 17.54 -5.67
CA GLN A 216 -5.67 17.29 -5.81
C GLN A 216 -5.07 16.57 -4.59
N LEU A 217 -4.61 15.35 -4.79
CA LEU A 217 -3.76 14.62 -3.85
C LEU A 217 -2.49 14.17 -4.60
N PRO A 218 -1.33 14.83 -4.41
CA PRO A 218 -0.11 14.48 -5.13
C PRO A 218 0.39 13.09 -4.72
N TYR A 219 0.87 12.31 -5.69
CA TYR A 219 1.54 11.03 -5.42
C TYR A 219 2.94 11.28 -4.82
N PHE A 220 3.29 10.57 -3.75
CA PHE A 220 4.52 10.83 -2.99
C PHE A 220 5.83 10.66 -3.79
N MET A 221 5.86 9.72 -4.76
CA MET A 221 7.04 9.49 -5.61
C MET A 221 7.08 10.38 -6.86
N ILE A 222 5.93 10.85 -7.34
CA ILE A 222 5.78 11.74 -8.50
C ILE A 222 4.71 12.79 -8.15
N PRO A 223 5.07 13.93 -7.54
CA PRO A 223 4.09 14.90 -7.04
C PRO A 223 3.12 15.43 -8.11
N GLU A 224 3.55 15.46 -9.37
CA GLU A 224 2.75 15.86 -10.52
C GLU A 224 1.61 14.88 -10.84
N ARG A 225 1.73 13.61 -10.41
CA ARG A 225 0.68 12.60 -10.57
C ARG A 225 -0.37 12.78 -9.47
N ASN A 226 -1.45 13.46 -9.81
CA ASN A 226 -2.61 13.59 -8.93
C ASN A 226 -3.39 12.27 -8.81
N LEU A 227 -3.56 11.77 -7.59
CA LEU A 227 -4.30 10.55 -7.25
C LEU A 227 -5.82 10.75 -7.27
N MET A 228 -6.31 11.98 -7.14
CA MET A 228 -7.74 12.30 -7.23
C MET A 228 -8.24 12.29 -8.68
N ALA A 229 -7.38 12.62 -9.66
CA ALA A 229 -7.78 12.70 -11.08
C ALA A 229 -8.32 11.36 -11.63
N ALA A 230 -7.76 10.23 -11.18
CA ALA A 230 -8.21 8.90 -11.60
C ALA A 230 -9.55 8.44 -10.97
N THR A 231 -10.09 9.19 -10.00
CA THR A 231 -11.33 8.78 -9.29
C THR A 231 -12.59 8.98 -10.13
N GLY A 232 -12.61 9.98 -11.01
CA GLY A 232 -13.82 10.38 -11.73
C GLY A 232 -14.94 10.94 -10.81
N LEU A 233 -14.61 11.41 -9.60
CA LEU A 233 -15.59 11.95 -8.66
C LEU A 233 -16.37 13.13 -9.26
N THR A 234 -17.70 13.01 -9.26
CA THR A 234 -18.61 14.12 -9.56
C THR A 234 -18.63 15.15 -8.43
N ASP A 235 -18.99 16.41 -8.74
CA ASP A 235 -19.12 17.47 -7.73
C ASP A 235 -20.13 17.13 -6.63
N ALA A 236 -21.14 16.32 -6.94
CA ALA A 236 -22.11 15.82 -5.96
C ALA A 236 -21.45 14.83 -4.98
N GLN A 237 -20.72 13.83 -5.47
CA GLN A 237 -19.97 12.90 -4.62
C GLN A 237 -18.91 13.63 -3.79
N GLN A 238 -18.17 14.56 -4.40
CA GLN A 238 -17.16 15.39 -3.75
C GLN A 238 -17.75 16.16 -2.54
N ARG A 239 -18.92 16.80 -2.71
CA ARG A 239 -19.63 17.48 -1.60
C ARG A 239 -19.98 16.51 -0.47
N ILE A 240 -20.53 15.33 -0.78
CA ILE A 240 -20.92 14.34 0.24
C ILE A 240 -19.69 13.81 1.00
N TRP A 241 -18.55 13.57 0.34
CA TRP A 241 -17.29 13.22 1.03
C TRP A 241 -16.86 14.34 2.00
N ILE A 242 -16.90 15.60 1.57
CA ILE A 242 -16.45 16.75 2.38
C ILE A 242 -17.33 16.92 3.63
N THR A 243 -18.65 16.76 3.49
CA THR A 243 -19.57 16.70 4.64
C THR A 243 -19.22 15.53 5.55
N THR A 244 -19.14 14.30 5.01
CA THR A 244 -18.83 13.08 5.78
C THR A 244 -17.52 13.23 6.59
N LEU A 245 -16.48 13.82 5.98
CA LEU A 245 -15.20 14.05 6.66
C LEU A 245 -15.27 15.14 7.73
N THR A 246 -16.12 16.15 7.54
CA THR A 246 -16.32 17.21 8.54
C THR A 246 -17.04 16.64 9.77
N ASP A 247 -18.15 15.93 9.57
CA ASP A 247 -18.87 15.23 10.64
C ASP A 247 -17.95 14.24 11.40
N MET A 248 -17.06 13.55 10.68
CA MET A 248 -16.06 12.64 11.26
C MET A 248 -14.95 13.35 12.05
N MET A 249 -14.59 14.57 11.70
CA MET A 249 -13.62 15.38 12.45
C MET A 249 -14.25 15.85 13.76
N ASP A 250 -15.50 16.32 13.72
CA ASP A 250 -16.25 16.77 14.90
C ASP A 250 -16.57 15.61 15.87
N GLU A 251 -16.83 14.39 15.36
CA GLU A 251 -17.07 13.18 16.16
C GLU A 251 -15.84 12.29 16.38
N CYS A 252 -14.61 12.72 16.05
CA CYS A 252 -13.45 11.83 15.86
C CYS A 252 -13.21 10.79 17.00
N PRO A 253 -13.25 11.15 18.30
CA PRO A 253 -13.09 10.17 19.39
C PRO A 253 -14.24 9.15 19.52
N LYS A 254 -15.46 9.51 19.10
CA LYS A 254 -16.62 8.61 19.06
C LYS A 254 -16.55 7.66 17.86
N LEU A 255 -16.08 8.16 16.72
CA LEU A 255 -15.94 7.38 15.48
C LEU A 255 -15.05 6.15 15.69
N ILE A 256 -13.90 6.32 16.34
CA ILE A 256 -12.91 5.25 16.55
C ILE A 256 -13.50 4.11 17.39
N ARG A 257 -14.26 4.43 18.45
CA ARG A 257 -14.99 3.45 19.26
C ARG A 257 -16.08 2.69 18.48
N ARG A 258 -16.58 3.24 17.37
CA ARG A 258 -17.59 2.62 16.50
C ARG A 258 -16.99 1.74 15.39
N LEU A 259 -15.68 1.79 15.14
CA LEU A 259 -15.03 0.96 14.11
C LEU A 259 -15.23 -0.53 14.43
N PRO A 260 -15.71 -1.38 13.49
CA PRO A 260 -16.16 -2.74 13.81
C PRO A 260 -15.11 -3.59 14.55
N LYS A 261 -13.85 -3.56 14.12
CA LYS A 261 -12.76 -4.30 14.77
C LYS A 261 -12.46 -3.80 16.20
N ILE A 262 -12.50 -2.49 16.43
CA ILE A 262 -12.25 -1.90 17.75
C ILE A 262 -13.43 -2.20 18.68
N ARG A 263 -14.66 -2.05 18.18
CA ARG A 263 -15.88 -2.43 18.90
C ARG A 263 -15.90 -3.91 19.27
N GLN A 264 -15.49 -4.80 18.34
CA GLN A 264 -15.38 -6.23 18.60
C GLN A 264 -14.33 -6.53 19.67
N ALA A 265 -13.13 -5.94 19.58
CA ALA A 265 -12.09 -6.10 20.60
C ALA A 265 -12.55 -5.67 22.00
N ILE A 266 -13.30 -4.55 22.11
CA ILE A 266 -13.90 -4.08 23.37
C ILE A 266 -14.98 -5.04 23.88
N ILE A 267 -15.86 -5.55 23.02
CA ILE A 267 -16.95 -6.47 23.42
C ILE A 267 -16.39 -7.82 23.88
N SER A 268 -15.32 -8.31 23.25
CA SER A 268 -14.71 -9.60 23.59
C SER A 268 -13.95 -9.62 24.92
N HIS A 269 -13.55 -8.45 25.47
CA HIS A 269 -12.72 -8.37 26.67
C HIS A 269 -13.18 -7.29 27.66
N PRO A 270 -14.10 -7.61 28.60
CA PRO A 270 -14.67 -6.63 29.55
C PRO A 270 -13.69 -6.14 30.64
N ASP A 271 -12.69 -6.95 31.00
CA ASP A 271 -11.63 -6.58 31.97
C ASP A 271 -10.25 -7.02 31.44
N PRO A 272 -9.57 -6.17 30.65
CA PRO A 272 -8.41 -6.55 29.84
C PRO A 272 -7.07 -6.59 30.60
N LEU A 273 -7.04 -6.57 31.93
CA LEU A 273 -5.78 -6.63 32.69
C LEU A 273 -5.43 -8.03 33.21
N ARG A 274 -6.42 -8.85 33.60
CA ARG A 274 -6.17 -10.19 34.15
C ARG A 274 -5.92 -11.28 33.11
N TRP A 275 -6.52 -11.17 31.92
CA TRP A 275 -6.42 -12.20 30.88
C TRP A 275 -5.11 -12.11 30.08
N TYR A 276 -4.58 -10.88 29.90
CA TYR A 276 -3.47 -10.59 28.98
C TYR A 276 -2.07 -10.85 29.54
N ASN A 277 -1.93 -11.18 30.83
CA ASN A 277 -0.62 -11.36 31.47
C ASN A 277 0.05 -12.72 31.13
N GLY A 278 -0.56 -13.53 30.25
CA GLY A 278 -0.24 -14.95 30.09
C GLY A 278 0.56 -15.36 28.85
N ARG A 279 0.34 -14.75 27.67
CA ARG A 279 1.00 -15.18 26.40
C ARG A 279 1.23 -14.00 25.46
N ARG A 280 2.46 -13.87 24.94
CA ARG A 280 2.84 -12.88 23.91
C ARG A 280 2.76 -13.50 22.52
N ILE A 281 1.98 -12.92 21.61
CA ILE A 281 2.14 -12.88 20.14
C ILE A 281 1.01 -12.00 19.54
N GLU A 282 1.23 -11.42 18.36
CA GLU A 282 0.25 -10.77 17.45
C GLU A 282 -0.65 -9.62 17.96
N LEU A 283 -0.30 -8.37 17.59
CA LEU A 283 -1.17 -7.17 17.43
C LEU A 283 -2.03 -6.66 18.62
N GLU A 284 -2.39 -7.49 19.60
CA GLU A 284 -3.35 -7.15 20.67
C GLU A 284 -2.78 -6.16 21.69
N ILE A 285 -1.48 -6.25 22.00
CA ILE A 285 -0.81 -5.38 22.98
C ILE A 285 -0.91 -3.88 22.60
N ILE A 286 -0.87 -3.55 21.31
CA ILE A 286 -0.85 -2.15 20.85
C ILE A 286 -2.23 -1.48 20.89
N LEU A 287 -3.31 -2.24 20.75
CA LEU A 287 -4.67 -1.69 20.91
C LEU A 287 -4.98 -1.37 22.39
N LEU A 288 -4.33 -2.08 23.32
CA LEU A 288 -4.50 -1.93 24.77
C LEU A 288 -3.81 -0.68 25.31
N GLU A 289 -2.57 -0.40 24.88
CA GLU A 289 -1.80 0.78 25.33
C GLU A 289 -2.48 2.12 24.98
N VAL A 290 -3.18 2.16 23.83
CA VAL A 290 -3.91 3.34 23.33
C VAL A 290 -5.17 3.65 24.16
N ILE A 291 -5.73 2.67 24.87
CA ILE A 291 -6.85 2.86 25.80
C ILE A 291 -6.36 3.16 27.22
N LYS A 292 -5.23 2.55 27.64
CA LYS A 292 -4.68 2.68 28.99
C LYS A 292 -4.16 4.10 29.29
N ASN A 293 -3.43 4.72 28.37
CA ASN A 293 -2.83 6.06 28.55
C ASN A 293 -3.84 7.24 28.50
N ALA A 294 -5.14 6.99 28.61
CA ALA A 294 -6.15 8.02 28.83
C ALA A 294 -6.21 8.51 30.31
N THR A 295 -5.60 7.77 31.24
CA THR A 295 -5.39 8.14 32.66
C THR A 295 -4.12 7.48 33.22
N ASP A 296 -3.56 8.07 34.27
CA ASP A 296 -2.16 8.06 34.73
C ASP A 296 -1.49 6.73 35.23
N ILE A 297 -0.15 6.77 35.39
CA ILE A 297 0.77 5.93 36.22
C ILE A 297 1.53 4.68 35.65
N SER A 298 2.84 4.90 35.44
CA SER A 298 4.12 4.17 35.72
C SER A 298 4.44 2.67 35.47
N ASP A 299 5.69 2.49 34.99
CA ASP A 299 6.72 1.45 35.26
C ASP A 299 6.79 0.09 34.52
N ILE A 300 8.01 -0.48 34.55
CA ILE A 300 8.71 -1.30 33.52
C ILE A 300 9.23 -2.63 34.15
N SER A 301 9.72 -3.68 33.47
CA SER A 301 10.16 -3.91 32.07
C SER A 301 10.16 -5.40 31.66
N PHE A 302 9.89 -5.71 30.38
CA PHE A 302 10.13 -7.05 29.77
C PHE A 302 10.42 -6.98 28.25
N GLY A 303 10.85 -5.81 27.75
CA GLY A 303 10.83 -5.45 26.31
C GLY A 303 12.16 -5.61 25.56
N ASP A 304 13.29 -5.52 26.26
CA ASP A 304 14.64 -5.52 25.66
C ASP A 304 14.97 -6.84 24.92
N MET A 305 14.27 -7.91 25.28
CA MET A 305 14.30 -9.21 24.60
C MET A 305 13.78 -9.16 23.16
N PHE A 306 12.88 -8.24 22.82
CA PHE A 306 12.34 -8.07 21.46
C PHE A 306 13.25 -7.21 20.57
N TYR A 307 13.99 -6.29 21.18
CA TYR A 307 14.99 -5.44 20.51
C TYR A 307 16.10 -6.28 19.84
N TYR A 308 16.47 -7.41 20.45
CA TYR A 308 17.47 -8.34 19.94
C TYR A 308 17.05 -9.08 18.65
N VAL A 309 15.74 -9.35 18.47
CA VAL A 309 15.21 -10.08 17.31
C VAL A 309 15.07 -9.16 16.09
N LEU A 310 14.65 -7.90 16.31
CA LEU A 310 14.48 -6.90 15.24
C LEU A 310 15.82 -6.35 14.72
N GLN A 311 16.84 -6.21 15.57
CA GLN A 311 18.17 -5.70 15.18
C GLN A 311 18.94 -6.60 14.19
N ASN A 312 18.59 -7.90 14.09
CA ASN A 312 19.42 -8.90 13.39
C ASN A 312 18.87 -9.37 12.02
N GLY A 313 17.96 -8.61 11.39
CA GLY A 313 17.69 -8.73 9.93
C GLY A 313 17.02 -10.03 9.46
N VAL A 314 16.28 -10.73 10.32
CA VAL A 314 15.78 -12.11 10.09
C VAL A 314 14.50 -12.17 9.22
N MET A 315 14.37 -11.29 8.21
CA MET A 315 13.28 -11.40 7.22
C MET A 315 13.53 -12.52 6.21
N TRP A 316 14.78 -12.74 5.81
CA TRP A 316 15.16 -13.81 4.88
C TRP A 316 15.06 -15.21 5.50
N ARG A 317 15.46 -15.36 6.77
CA ARG A 317 15.33 -16.65 7.47
C ARG A 317 13.88 -17.03 7.73
N ALA A 318 12.94 -16.07 7.80
CA ALA A 318 11.51 -16.39 7.82
C ALA A 318 11.06 -17.04 6.50
N VAL A 319 11.60 -16.60 5.35
CA VAL A 319 11.35 -17.22 4.04
C VAL A 319 12.00 -18.62 3.94
N GLU A 320 13.21 -18.78 4.46
CA GLU A 320 13.89 -20.11 4.53
C GLU A 320 13.16 -21.06 5.47
N ILE A 321 12.71 -20.61 6.65
CA ILE A 321 11.90 -21.41 7.59
C ILE A 321 10.56 -21.77 6.96
N ILE A 322 9.91 -20.86 6.20
CA ILE A 322 8.70 -21.18 5.43
C ILE A 322 8.98 -22.27 4.38
N ALA A 323 10.16 -22.31 3.77
CA ALA A 323 10.56 -23.35 2.82
C ALA A 323 10.86 -24.70 3.52
N GLU A 324 11.66 -24.71 4.59
CA GLU A 324 11.97 -25.92 5.37
C GLU A 324 10.72 -26.54 6.02
N VAL A 325 9.82 -25.70 6.55
CA VAL A 325 8.53 -26.15 7.10
C VAL A 325 7.61 -26.63 5.96
N SER A 326 7.65 -26.02 4.78
CA SER A 326 6.93 -26.53 3.59
C SER A 326 7.38 -27.93 3.17
N GLU A 327 8.66 -28.25 3.27
CA GLU A 327 9.16 -29.61 3.01
C GLU A 327 8.76 -30.59 4.11
N LYS A 328 8.94 -30.23 5.39
CA LYS A 328 8.56 -31.09 6.53
C LYS A 328 7.06 -31.41 6.57
N VAL A 329 6.19 -30.47 6.18
CA VAL A 329 4.75 -30.73 6.05
C VAL A 329 4.44 -31.68 4.88
N ARG A 330 5.16 -31.56 3.74
CA ARG A 330 5.04 -32.52 2.62
C ARG A 330 5.56 -33.92 2.95
N SER A 331 6.51 -34.04 3.86
CA SER A 331 7.05 -35.32 4.34
C SER A 331 6.31 -35.91 5.56
N GLY A 332 5.10 -35.43 5.87
CA GLY A 332 4.25 -36.01 6.93
C GLY A 332 4.44 -35.43 8.34
N GLY A 333 4.84 -34.16 8.46
CA GLY A 333 4.99 -33.46 9.74
C GLY A 333 3.71 -33.37 10.60
N SER A 334 3.88 -33.16 11.91
CA SER A 334 2.79 -33.11 12.90
C SER A 334 1.86 -31.90 12.74
N SER A 335 0.67 -31.96 13.35
CA SER A 335 -0.32 -30.87 13.32
C SER A 335 0.22 -29.53 13.83
N GLU A 336 1.14 -29.54 14.80
CA GLU A 336 1.82 -28.32 15.28
C GLU A 336 2.67 -27.66 14.19
N THR A 337 3.31 -28.43 13.31
CA THR A 337 4.07 -27.87 12.17
C THR A 337 3.16 -27.28 11.10
N ALA A 338 1.96 -27.81 10.92
CA ALA A 338 0.94 -27.23 10.03
C ALA A 338 0.40 -25.89 10.58
N ASN A 339 0.09 -25.82 11.88
CA ASN A 339 -0.37 -24.59 12.53
C ASN A 339 0.68 -23.47 12.47
N LEU A 340 1.97 -23.81 12.68
CA LEU A 340 3.08 -22.86 12.58
C LEU A 340 3.24 -22.32 11.14
N PHE A 341 3.07 -23.18 10.14
CA PHE A 341 3.07 -22.79 8.72
C PHE A 341 1.92 -21.84 8.38
N GLU A 342 0.73 -22.09 8.93
CA GLU A 342 -0.45 -21.24 8.71
C GLU A 342 -0.26 -19.85 9.33
N GLY A 343 0.26 -19.76 10.57
CA GLY A 343 0.62 -18.49 11.21
C GLY A 343 1.67 -17.69 10.44
N LEU A 344 2.72 -18.35 9.93
CA LEU A 344 3.73 -17.73 9.08
C LEU A 344 3.15 -17.20 7.76
N GLN A 345 2.22 -17.93 7.13
CA GLN A 345 1.49 -17.42 5.96
C GLN A 345 0.59 -16.23 6.30
N ILE A 346 -0.06 -16.23 7.46
CA ILE A 346 -0.91 -15.10 7.90
C ILE A 346 -0.06 -13.84 8.11
N MET A 347 1.12 -13.95 8.73
CA MET A 347 2.05 -12.81 8.85
C MET A 347 2.52 -12.32 7.48
N TYR A 348 2.90 -13.21 6.55
CA TYR A 348 3.30 -12.82 5.19
C TYR A 348 2.17 -12.07 4.44
N ARG A 349 0.92 -12.52 4.60
CA ARG A 349 -0.29 -11.86 4.05
C ARG A 349 -0.65 -10.53 4.71
N PHE A 350 -0.07 -10.20 5.87
CA PHE A 350 -0.34 -8.96 6.60
C PHE A 350 0.71 -7.86 6.31
N LEU A 351 1.89 -8.25 5.84
CA LEU A 351 3.03 -7.37 5.55
C LEU A 351 3.12 -6.92 4.08
N MET A 352 2.33 -7.52 3.19
CA MET A 352 2.13 -7.15 1.77
C MET A 352 0.82 -6.38 1.56
#